data_AF-A0A8R7TBX3-F1
#
_entry.id   AF-A0A8R7TBX3-F1
#
_cell.length_a   1.000
_cell.length_b   1.000
_cell.length_c   1.000
_cell.angle_alpha   90.00
_cell.angle_beta   90.00
_cell.angle_gamma   90.00
#
_symmetry.space_group_name_H-M   'P 1'
#
loop_
_entity.id
_entity.type
_entity.pdbx_description
1 polymer ?
#
loop_
_entity_poly.entity_id
_entity_poly.type
_entity_poly.pdbx_seq_one_letter_code
_entity_poly.pdbx_strand_id
1 'polypeptide(L)'
;MQILETRTHLFFTCPFAKLCWNYICPAWAPAGQGIQEEINQLKQLLNLPFSLEIIILGTWAIWTTRNDYIFKNITHNLYACRRKFKEEIKWLTFRAKWKEYHGLEN
;
A
#
# COMPACT_ATOMS: atom_id res chain seq x y z
N MET A 1 -2.24 26.80 -1.18
CA MET A 1 -0.84 26.54 -0.77
C MET A 1 -0.48 25.16 -1.31
N GLN A 2 0.49 25.07 -2.22
CA GLN A 2 0.97 23.77 -2.70
C GLN A 2 1.76 23.12 -1.56
N ILE A 3 1.34 21.93 -1.11
CA ILE A 3 2.06 21.15 -0.11
C ILE A 3 3.27 20.51 -0.81
N LEU A 4 4.43 20.54 -0.16
CA LEU A 4 5.62 19.86 -0.65
C LEU A 4 5.38 18.34 -0.70
N GLU A 5 5.46 17.77 -1.90
CA GLU A 5 5.40 16.31 -2.09
C GLU A 5 6.69 15.68 -1.55
N THR A 6 6.61 15.20 -0.31
CA THR A 6 7.64 14.36 0.32
C THR A 6 7.20 12.90 0.25
N ARG A 7 8.14 11.94 0.39
CA ARG A 7 7.79 10.51 0.46
C ARG A 7 6.76 10.21 1.55
N THR A 8 6.91 10.83 2.73
CA THR A 8 5.94 10.71 3.83
C THR A 8 4.57 11.24 3.44
N HIS A 9 4.52 12.37 2.73
CA HIS A 9 3.26 12.92 2.25
C HIS A 9 2.60 12.04 1.19
N LEU A 10 3.36 11.69 0.18
CA LEU A 10 2.95 10.86 -0.95
C LEU A 10 2.30 9.55 -0.49
N PHE A 11 2.93 8.87 0.47
CA PHE A 11 2.52 7.52 0.89
C PHE A 11 1.63 7.47 2.13
N PHE A 12 1.63 8.48 3.00
CA PHE A 12 0.92 8.39 4.29
C PHE A 12 0.02 9.58 4.58
N THR A 13 0.49 10.82 4.38
CA THR A 13 -0.23 12.00 4.88
C THR A 13 -1.07 12.75 3.84
N CYS A 14 -0.93 12.48 2.54
CA CYS A 14 -1.79 13.08 1.54
C CYS A 14 -3.23 12.54 1.64
N PRO A 15 -4.28 13.33 1.31
CA PRO A 15 -5.66 12.91 1.47
C PRO A 15 -6.00 11.59 0.78
N PHE A 16 -5.45 11.38 -0.42
CA PHE A 16 -5.63 10.13 -1.15
C PHE A 16 -5.00 8.92 -0.44
N ALA A 17 -3.76 9.05 0.06
CA ALA A 17 -3.12 7.98 0.81
C ALA A 17 -3.89 7.65 2.09
N LYS A 18 -4.36 8.66 2.83
CA LYS A 18 -5.20 8.46 4.02
C LYS A 18 -6.45 7.66 3.71
N LEU A 19 -7.14 7.96 2.60
CA LEU A 19 -8.31 7.20 2.17
C LEU A 19 -7.97 5.73 1.85
N CYS A 20 -6.83 5.49 1.21
CA CYS A 20 -6.38 4.13 0.88
C CYS A 20 -6.03 3.33 2.14
N TRP A 21 -5.29 3.93 3.07
CA TRP A 21 -4.94 3.28 4.34
C TRP A 21 -6.16 3.09 5.24
N ASN A 22 -7.10 4.03 5.28
CA ASN A 22 -8.36 3.84 6.01
C ASN A 22 -9.16 2.63 5.50
N TYR A 23 -9.02 2.27 4.22
CA TYR A 23 -9.62 1.04 3.69
C TYR A 23 -8.88 -0.23 4.14
N ILE A 24 -7.56 -0.18 4.31
CA ILE A 24 -6.72 -1.35 4.66
C ILE A 24 -6.64 -1.55 6.18
N CYS A 25 -6.43 -0.48 6.94
CA CYS A 25 -6.29 -0.43 8.38
C CYS A 25 -7.07 0.78 8.92
N PRO A 26 -8.40 0.66 9.14
CA PRO A 26 -9.24 1.78 9.58
C PRO A 26 -8.87 2.37 10.93
N ALA A 27 -8.20 1.58 11.79
CA ALA A 27 -7.73 2.03 13.11
C ALA A 27 -6.47 2.90 13.02
N TRP A 28 -5.81 2.97 11.87
CA TRP A 28 -4.59 3.75 11.69
C TRP A 28 -4.90 5.21 11.39
N ALA A 29 -4.20 6.11 12.08
CA ALA A 29 -4.25 7.54 11.86
C ALA A 29 -2.81 8.08 11.70
N PRO A 30 -2.46 8.71 10.57
CA PRO A 30 -1.10 9.19 10.34
C PRO A 30 -0.76 10.37 11.23
N ALA A 31 0.39 10.29 11.90
CA ALA A 31 0.91 11.34 12.76
C ALA A 31 1.91 12.27 12.04
N GLY A 32 2.39 11.88 10.85
CA GLY A 32 3.37 12.64 10.09
C GLY A 32 4.77 12.63 10.69
N GLN A 33 5.08 11.66 11.54
CA GLN A 33 6.33 11.57 12.29
C GLN A 33 7.49 10.96 11.49
N GLY A 34 7.21 10.46 10.28
CA GLY A 34 8.20 9.90 9.36
C GLY A 34 7.87 8.47 8.94
N ILE A 35 8.46 8.01 7.84
CA ILE A 35 8.11 6.74 7.19
C ILE A 35 8.25 5.55 8.15
N GLN A 36 9.33 5.51 8.94
CA GLN A 36 9.59 4.38 9.84
C GLN A 36 8.51 4.26 10.91
N GLU A 37 8.07 5.39 11.46
CA GLU A 37 7.05 5.43 12.50
C GLU A 37 5.68 5.03 11.94
N GLU A 38 5.30 5.54 10.76
CA GLU A 38 4.06 5.15 10.10
C GLU A 38 4.01 3.64 9.79
N ILE A 39 5.13 3.07 9.33
CA ILE A 39 5.24 1.62 9.07
C ILE A 39 5.13 0.84 10.37
N ASN A 40 5.79 1.27 11.45
CA ASN A 40 5.73 0.60 12.74
C ASN A 40 4.31 0.58 13.30
N GLN A 41 3.59 1.70 13.23
CA GLN A 41 2.20 1.80 13.68
C GLN A 41 1.28 0.92 12.85
N LEU A 42 1.40 0.95 11.51
CA LEU A 42 0.63 0.05 10.64
C LEU A 42 0.91 -1.42 10.96
N LYS A 43 2.18 -1.78 11.19
CA LYS A 43 2.58 -3.15 11.55
C LYS A 43 1.93 -3.59 12.87
N GLN A 44 1.96 -2.73 13.89
CA GLN A 44 1.35 -3.01 15.19
C GLN A 44 -0.17 -3.15 15.09
N LEU A 45 -0.83 -2.26 14.34
CA LEU A 45 -2.29 -2.26 14.22
C LEU A 45 -2.82 -3.40 13.34
N LEU A 46 -2.10 -3.75 12.26
CA LEU A 46 -2.45 -4.90 11.43
C LEU A 46 -2.30 -6.21 12.21
N ASN A 47 -1.24 -6.33 13.03
CA ASN A 47 -0.97 -7.49 13.88
C ASN A 47 -1.09 -8.85 13.17
N LEU A 48 -0.53 -8.92 11.95
CA LEU A 48 -0.52 -10.12 11.12
C LEU A 48 0.93 -10.53 10.83
N PRO A 49 1.21 -11.84 10.68
CA PRO A 49 2.56 -12.32 10.37
C PRO A 49 3.08 -11.80 9.02
N PHE A 50 2.18 -11.37 8.13
CA PHE A 50 2.47 -10.80 6.81
C PHE A 50 2.10 -9.30 6.70
N SER A 51 2.15 -8.58 7.82
CA SER A 51 1.80 -7.16 7.85
C SER A 51 2.68 -6.31 6.92
N LEU A 52 3.96 -6.66 6.77
CA LEU A 52 4.87 -5.90 5.91
C LEU A 52 4.53 -6.08 4.43
N GLU A 53 4.11 -7.27 4.03
CA GLU A 53 3.63 -7.56 2.68
C GLU A 53 2.40 -6.72 2.37
N ILE A 54 1.44 -6.64 3.30
CA ILE A 54 0.28 -5.74 3.18
C ILE A 54 0.74 -4.29 2.99
N ILE A 55 1.68 -3.82 3.81
CA ILE A 55 2.17 -2.44 3.77
C ILE A 55 2.88 -2.15 2.44
N ILE A 56 3.75 -3.05 1.98
CA ILE A 56 4.48 -2.93 0.72
C ILE A 56 3.49 -2.86 -0.45
N LEU A 57 2.53 -3.77 -0.50
CA LEU A 57 1.51 -3.80 -1.55
C LEU A 57 0.59 -2.59 -1.51
N GLY A 58 0.18 -2.14 -0.33
CA GLY A 58 -0.62 -0.93 -0.15
C GLY A 58 0.13 0.30 -0.70
N THR A 59 1.40 0.44 -0.33
CA THR A 59 2.28 1.50 -0.81
C THR A 59 2.44 1.45 -2.34
N TRP A 60 2.62 0.26 -2.91
CA TRP A 60 2.72 0.05 -4.35
C TRP A 60 1.43 0.42 -5.10
N ALA A 61 0.26 0.04 -4.58
CA ALA A 61 -1.03 0.40 -5.16
C ALA A 61 -1.27 1.92 -5.13
N ILE A 62 -0.87 2.59 -4.05
CA ILE A 62 -0.91 4.06 -3.94
C ILE A 62 0.02 4.69 -4.98
N TRP A 63 1.28 4.25 -5.04
CA TRP A 63 2.28 4.74 -5.99
C TRP A 63 1.82 4.65 -7.44
N THR A 64 1.42 3.45 -7.87
CA THR A 64 0.99 3.19 -9.25
C THR A 64 -0.26 3.97 -9.63
N THR A 65 -1.21 4.13 -8.70
CA THR A 65 -2.42 4.93 -8.93
C THR A 65 -2.13 6.43 -9.05
N ARG A 66 -1.17 6.94 -8.29
CA ARG A 66 -0.70 8.33 -8.44
C ARG A 66 0.12 8.53 -9.71
N ASN A 67 0.92 7.54 -10.11
CA ASN A 67 1.65 7.60 -11.37
C ASN A 67 0.71 7.60 -12.58
N ASP A 68 -0.40 6.86 -12.54
CA ASP A 68 -1.41 6.95 -13.60
C ASP A 68 -2.00 8.37 -13.72
N TYR A 69 -2.14 9.09 -12.59
CA TYR A 69 -2.55 10.49 -12.63
C TYR A 69 -1.48 11.39 -13.28
N ILE A 70 -0.22 11.25 -12.87
CA ILE A 70 0.89 12.08 -13.37
C ILE A 70 1.17 11.83 -14.86
N PHE A 71 1.23 10.57 -15.28
CA PHE A 71 1.70 10.20 -16.63
C PHE A 71 0.57 9.99 -17.64
N LYS A 72 -0.64 9.66 -17.18
CA LYS A 72 -1.76 9.32 -18.06
C LYS A 72 -2.98 10.23 -17.85
N ASN A 73 -2.88 11.20 -16.94
CA ASN A 73 -3.97 12.09 -16.57
C ASN A 73 -5.25 11.34 -16.10
N ILE A 74 -5.09 10.15 -15.52
CA ILE A 74 -6.21 9.36 -14.99
C ILE A 74 -6.41 9.74 -13.52
N THR A 75 -7.57 10.30 -13.18
CA THR A 75 -7.87 10.72 -11.81
C THR A 75 -7.74 9.56 -10.82
N HIS A 76 -6.90 9.74 -9.81
CA HIS A 76 -6.74 8.78 -8.74
C HIS A 76 -8.04 8.66 -7.92
N ASN A 77 -8.52 7.44 -7.72
CA ASN A 77 -9.66 7.17 -6.87
C ASN A 77 -9.47 5.87 -6.09
N LEU A 78 -10.19 5.75 -4.98
CA LEU A 78 -10.06 4.62 -4.06
C LEU A 78 -10.35 3.28 -4.73
N TYR A 79 -11.30 3.24 -5.68
CA TYR A 79 -11.66 2.01 -6.38
C TYR A 79 -10.49 1.49 -7.23
N ALA A 80 -9.80 2.37 -7.97
CA ALA A 80 -8.62 2.01 -8.74
C ALA A 80 -7.48 1.50 -7.86
N CYS A 81 -7.20 2.19 -6.74
CA CYS A 81 -6.17 1.74 -5.79
C CYS A 81 -6.52 0.37 -5.18
N ARG A 82 -7.77 0.19 -4.74
CA ARG A 82 -8.27 -1.06 -4.18
C ARG A 82 -8.15 -2.21 -5.16
N ARG A 83 -8.47 -1.97 -6.44
CA ARG A 83 -8.33 -2.97 -7.50
C ARG A 83 -6.87 -3.41 -7.66
N LYS A 84 -5.96 -2.46 -7.84
CA LYS A 84 -4.52 -2.75 -7.96
C LYS A 84 -4.01 -3.54 -6.75
N PHE A 85 -4.38 -3.12 -5.54
CA PHE A 85 -4.01 -3.82 -4.31
C PHE A 85 -4.48 -5.29 -4.29
N LYS A 86 -5.73 -5.55 -4.67
CA LYS A 86 -6.26 -6.93 -4.77
C LYS A 86 -5.55 -7.77 -5.83
N GLU A 87 -5.25 -7.18 -6.98
CA GLU A 87 -4.52 -7.84 -8.07
C GLU A 87 -3.12 -8.25 -7.59
N GLU A 88 -2.40 -7.37 -6.89
CA GLU A 88 -1.08 -7.65 -6.35
C GLU A 88 -1.09 -8.75 -5.26
N ILE A 89 -2.09 -8.75 -4.36
CA ILE A 89 -2.26 -9.84 -3.40
C ILE A 89 -2.44 -11.18 -4.13
N LYS A 90 -3.30 -11.21 -5.16
CA LYS A 90 -3.54 -12.42 -5.95
C LYS A 90 -2.25 -12.94 -6.59
N TRP A 91 -1.42 -12.05 -7.14
CA TRP A 91 -0.12 -12.40 -7.70
C TRP A 91 0.86 -12.93 -6.64
N LEU A 92 0.89 -12.32 -5.45
CA LEU A 92 1.71 -12.81 -4.35
C LEU A 92 1.31 -14.21 -3.89
N THR A 93 0.01 -14.47 -3.74
CA THR A 93 -0.48 -15.80 -3.39
C THR A 93 -0.13 -16.83 -4.47
N PHE A 94 -0.27 -16.46 -5.75
CA PHE A 94 0.12 -17.35 -6.85
C PHE A 94 1.62 -17.68 -6.81
N ARG A 95 2.49 -16.68 -6.62
CA ARG A 95 3.94 -16.87 -6.51
C ARG A 95 4.34 -17.69 -5.29
N ALA A 96 3.67 -17.51 -4.16
CA ALA A 96 3.92 -18.29 -2.95
C ALA A 96 3.60 -19.77 -3.17
N LYS A 97 2.43 -20.08 -3.74
CA LYS A 97 2.05 -21.45 -4.10
C LYS A 97 3.01 -22.09 -5.11
N TRP A 98 3.44 -21.33 -6.11
CA TRP A 98 4.38 -21.83 -7.11
C TRP A 98 5.73 -22.24 -6.49
N LYS A 99 6.22 -21.49 -5.49
CA LYS A 99 7.43 -21.87 -4.73
C LYS A 99 7.24 -23.15 -3.91
N GLU A 100 6.06 -23.36 -3.34
CA GLU A 100 5.71 -24.58 -2.61
C GLU A 100 5.75 -25.80 -3.54
N TYR A 101 5.14 -25.70 -4.74
CA TYR A 101 5.17 -26.79 -5.72
C TYR A 101 6.59 -27.18 -6.15
N HIS A 102 7.46 -26.22 -6.49
CA HIS A 102 8.84 -26.54 -6.87
C HIS A 102 9.74 -26.96 -5.70
N GLY A 103 9.38 -26.60 -4.46
CA GLY A 103 10.07 -27.10 -3.27
C GLY A 103 9.78 -28.56 -2.96
N LEU A 104 8.71 -29.14 -3.51
CA LEU A 104 8.34 -30.56 -3.37
C LEU A 104 8.92 -31.46 -4.48
N GLU A 105 9.42 -30.86 -5.57
CA GLU A 105 10.03 -31.56 -6.71
C GLU A 105 11.56 -31.73 -6.56
N ASN A 106 12.14 -31.27 -5.44
CA ASN A 106 13.55 -31.44 -5.06
C ASN A 106 13.68 -32.25 -3.77
#